data_AF-A0AAQ3MN34-F1
#
_entry.id   AF-A0AAQ3MN34-F1
#
_cell.length_a   1.000
_cell.length_b   1.000
_cell.length_c   1.000
_cell.angle_alpha   90.00
_cell.angle_beta   90.00
_cell.angle_gamma   90.00
#
_symmetry.space_group_name_H-M   'P 1'
#
loop_
_entity.id
_entity.type
_entity.pdbx_description
1 polymer ?
#
loop_
_entity_poly.entity_id
_entity_poly.type
_entity_poly.pdbx_seq_one_letter_code
_entity_poly.pdbx_strand_id
1 'polypeptide(L)'
;MSSSSSVKSVGADREERNWKDLPQDVLCTIFQKLGAIETLTRAQHVCSVWRTISKDPLLWCTIDMSNSGDMDLQLGIICRRAIDYSCGHLLRINIEHFGTDDLLRHITDS
;
A
#
# COMPACT_ATOMS: atom_id res chain seq x y z
N MET A 1 56.82 31.03 7.60
CA MET A 1 55.37 31.18 7.87
C MET A 1 54.64 30.80 6.60
N SER A 2 54.17 29.56 6.52
CA SER A 2 53.34 29.11 5.41
C SER A 2 52.10 28.48 6.01
N SER A 3 51.10 29.33 6.24
CA SER A 3 49.77 28.88 6.64
C SER A 3 49.13 28.19 5.44
N SER A 4 49.02 26.87 5.50
CA SER A 4 48.20 26.12 4.55
C SER A 4 46.76 26.10 5.09
N SER A 5 45.88 26.83 4.43
CA SER A 5 44.46 26.92 4.75
C SER A 5 43.75 25.62 4.40
N SER A 6 43.19 24.93 5.39
CA SER A 6 42.25 23.83 5.18
C SER A 6 41.02 24.36 4.45
N VAL A 7 40.83 23.91 3.21
CA VAL A 7 39.59 24.07 2.48
C VAL A 7 38.52 23.29 3.22
N LYS A 8 37.60 23.98 3.90
CA LYS A 8 36.39 23.33 4.43
C LYS A 8 35.56 22.91 3.23
N SER A 9 35.50 21.61 2.98
CA SER A 9 34.46 20.99 2.16
C SER A 9 33.11 21.45 2.72
N VAL A 10 32.41 22.31 1.98
CA VAL A 10 30.99 22.55 2.20
C VAL A 10 30.31 21.25 1.80
N GLY A 11 30.15 20.36 2.78
CA GLY A 11 29.21 19.25 2.67
C GLY A 11 27.85 19.87 2.48
N ALA A 12 27.34 19.85 1.25
CA ALA A 12 25.93 19.98 1.03
C ALA A 12 25.29 18.83 1.82
N ASP A 13 24.64 19.14 2.94
CA ASP A 13 23.68 18.26 3.58
C ASP A 13 22.68 17.88 2.48
N ARG A 14 22.92 16.73 1.84
CA ARG A 14 21.92 16.10 1.00
C ARG A 14 20.95 15.52 2.00
N GLU A 15 19.95 16.31 2.39
CA GLU A 15 18.77 15.78 3.06
C GLU A 15 18.28 14.60 2.21
N GLU A 16 18.48 13.39 2.73
CA GLU A 16 18.03 12.17 2.08
C GLU A 16 16.51 12.20 2.10
N ARG A 17 15.91 12.45 0.93
CA ARG A 17 14.46 12.48 0.77
C ARG A 17 13.89 11.13 1.19
N ASN A 18 13.01 11.12 2.20
CA ASN A 18 12.34 9.91 2.63
C ASN A 18 10.97 9.78 1.97
N TRP A 19 10.60 8.55 1.60
CA TRP A 19 9.25 8.24 1.13
C TRP A 19 8.16 8.57 2.16
N LYS A 20 8.52 8.61 3.44
CA LYS A 20 7.62 8.99 4.54
C LYS A 20 7.25 10.47 4.53
N ASP A 21 8.05 11.31 3.88
CA ASP A 21 7.85 12.77 3.85
C ASP A 21 6.96 13.20 2.67
N LEU A 22 6.53 12.24 1.85
CA LEU A 22 5.60 12.50 0.77
C LEU A 22 4.22 12.90 1.31
N PRO A 23 3.53 13.84 0.63
CA PRO A 23 2.12 14.12 0.90
C PRO A 23 1.26 12.85 0.89
N GLN A 24 0.25 12.82 1.77
CA GLN A 24 -0.58 11.63 1.98
C GLN A 24 -1.33 11.23 0.70
N ASP A 25 -1.82 12.18 -0.09
CA ASP A 25 -2.49 11.95 -1.37
C ASP A 25 -1.57 11.27 -2.41
N VAL A 26 -0.29 11.64 -2.43
CA VAL A 26 0.73 11.00 -3.28
C VAL A 26 0.97 9.56 -2.83
N LEU A 27 1.10 9.33 -1.53
CA LEU A 27 1.22 7.98 -0.98
C LEU A 27 -0.02 7.14 -1.30
N CYS A 28 -1.23 7.68 -1.13
CA CYS A 28 -2.46 6.98 -1.50
C CYS A 28 -2.48 6.59 -2.98
N THR A 29 -2.03 7.49 -3.87
CA THR A 29 -1.92 7.21 -5.32
C THR A 29 -0.93 6.08 -5.61
N ILE A 30 0.20 6.02 -4.88
CA ILE A 30 1.17 4.92 -4.99
C ILE A 30 0.51 3.60 -4.58
N PHE A 31 -0.22 3.58 -3.45
CA PHE A 31 -0.90 2.39 -2.95
C PHE A 31 -1.99 1.89 -3.91
N GLN A 32 -2.77 2.80 -4.49
CA GLN A 32 -3.74 2.45 -5.53
C GLN A 32 -3.07 1.81 -6.76
N LYS A 33 -1.88 2.29 -7.15
CA LYS A 33 -1.11 1.72 -8.27
C LYS A 33 -0.45 0.38 -7.96
N LEU A 34 -0.07 0.14 -6.70
CA LEU A 34 0.41 -1.18 -6.26
C LEU A 34 -0.72 -2.22 -6.29
N GLY A 35 -1.94 -1.77 -6.02
CA GLY A 35 -3.11 -2.65 -5.96
C GLY A 35 -3.19 -3.42 -4.64
N ALA A 36 -4.27 -4.18 -4.50
CA ALA A 36 -4.65 -4.79 -3.23
C ALA A 36 -3.64 -5.86 -2.74
N ILE A 37 -3.18 -6.73 -3.65
CA ILE A 37 -2.28 -7.84 -3.34
C ILE A 37 -0.94 -7.30 -2.81
N GLU A 38 -0.27 -6.44 -3.58
CA GLU A 38 1.04 -5.89 -3.20
C GLU A 38 0.95 -4.99 -1.96
N THR A 39 -0.16 -4.27 -1.81
CA THR A 39 -0.41 -3.45 -0.62
C THR A 39 -0.45 -4.30 0.65
N LEU A 40 -1.22 -5.40 0.63
CA LEU A 40 -1.45 -6.25 1.80
C LEU A 40 -0.33 -7.26 2.06
N THR A 41 0.45 -7.63 1.06
CA THR A 41 1.55 -8.60 1.23
C THR A 41 2.90 -7.92 1.47
N ARG A 42 3.10 -6.70 0.95
CA ARG A 42 4.40 -6.02 0.99
C ARG A 42 4.34 -4.61 1.58
N ALA A 43 3.58 -3.70 0.96
CA ALA A 43 3.69 -2.27 1.28
C ALA A 43 3.38 -1.94 2.74
N GLN A 44 2.33 -2.53 3.33
CA GLN A 44 1.98 -2.29 4.74
C GLN A 44 3.03 -2.75 5.77
N HIS A 45 4.04 -3.51 5.33
CA HIS A 45 5.12 -4.03 6.17
C HIS A 45 6.41 -3.20 6.09
N VAL A 46 6.47 -2.18 5.23
CA VAL A 46 7.68 -1.34 5.04
C VAL A 46 7.95 -0.44 6.25
N CYS A 47 6.96 0.32 6.70
CA CYS A 47 7.07 1.18 7.87
C CYS A 47 5.71 1.49 8.51
N SER A 48 5.72 2.13 9.68
CA SER A 48 4.49 2.51 10.41
C SER A 48 3.58 3.47 9.65
N VAL A 49 4.15 4.44 8.92
CA VAL A 49 3.39 5.39 8.09
C VAL A 49 2.65 4.64 6.98
N TRP A 50 3.35 3.77 6.26
CA TRP A 50 2.77 2.96 5.18
C TRP A 50 1.71 1.98 5.71
N ARG A 51 1.91 1.40 6.89
CA ARG A 51 0.90 0.57 7.57
C ARG A 51 -0.35 1.36 7.96
N THR A 52 -0.20 2.63 8.29
CA THR A 52 -1.34 3.49 8.66
C THR A 52 -2.14 3.84 7.41
N ILE A 53 -1.45 4.26 6.35
CA ILE A 53 -2.06 4.58 5.06
C ILE A 53 -2.75 3.37 4.46
N SER A 54 -2.14 2.18 4.53
CA SER A 54 -2.74 0.95 4.00
C SER A 54 -4.10 0.59 4.63
N LYS A 55 -4.47 1.19 5.76
CA LYS A 55 -5.75 0.97 6.45
C LYS A 55 -6.78 2.07 6.15
N ASP A 56 -6.43 3.05 5.33
CA ASP A 56 -7.35 4.11 4.93
C ASP A 56 -8.50 3.51 4.08
N PRO A 57 -9.76 3.60 4.52
CA PRO A 57 -10.91 3.03 3.81
C PRO A 57 -11.02 3.48 2.35
N LEU A 58 -10.56 4.70 2.04
CA LEU A 58 -10.64 5.26 0.68
C LEU A 58 -9.71 4.56 -0.31
N LEU A 59 -8.67 3.86 0.16
CA LEU A 59 -7.86 2.99 -0.70
C LEU A 59 -8.61 1.73 -1.15
N TRP A 60 -9.65 1.35 -0.40
CA TRP A 60 -10.35 0.08 -0.54
C TRP A 60 -11.77 0.24 -1.10
N CYS A 61 -12.14 1.44 -1.56
CA CYS A 61 -13.38 1.67 -2.31
C CYS A 61 -13.41 0.89 -3.63
N THR A 62 -12.24 0.56 -4.19
CA THR A 62 -12.10 -0.29 -5.37
C THR A 62 -11.05 -1.35 -5.11
N ILE A 63 -11.47 -2.62 -5.15
CA ILE A 63 -10.60 -3.78 -4.97
C ILE A 63 -10.46 -4.48 -6.31
N ASP A 64 -9.26 -4.51 -6.87
CA ASP A 64 -8.94 -5.30 -8.05
C ASP A 64 -7.94 -6.40 -7.68
N MET A 65 -8.39 -7.65 -7.81
CA MET A 65 -7.61 -8.86 -7.61
C MET A 65 -7.72 -9.76 -8.83
N SER A 66 -7.60 -9.17 -10.03
CA SER A 66 -7.37 -9.92 -11.26
C SER A 66 -6.13 -10.79 -11.12
N ASN A 67 -6.19 -12.01 -11.65
CA ASN A 67 -5.14 -12.99 -11.46
C ASN A 67 -3.82 -12.51 -12.08
N SER A 68 -2.85 -12.14 -11.23
CA SER A 68 -1.51 -11.73 -11.67
C SER A 68 -0.61 -12.92 -12.06
N GLY A 69 -1.15 -14.14 -12.08
CA GLY A 69 -0.42 -15.37 -12.40
C GLY A 69 0.20 -16.07 -11.20
N ASP A 70 -0.04 -15.58 -9.98
CA ASP A 70 0.57 -16.09 -8.75
C ASP A 70 -0.44 -16.97 -7.98
N MET A 71 -0.45 -18.27 -8.30
CA MET A 71 -1.43 -19.24 -7.80
C MET A 71 -1.21 -19.67 -6.33
N ASP A 72 -0.08 -19.26 -5.72
CA ASP A 72 0.33 -19.71 -4.38
C ASP A 72 -0.15 -18.77 -3.24
N LEU A 73 -0.78 -17.64 -3.57
CA LEU A 73 -1.29 -16.71 -2.56
C LEU A 73 -2.65 -17.17 -2.02
N GLN A 74 -2.86 -17.07 -0.70
CA GLN A 74 -4.18 -17.24 -0.07
C GLN A 74 -5.09 -16.03 -0.39
N LEU A 75 -5.43 -15.85 -1.67
CA LEU A 75 -6.14 -14.68 -2.20
C LEU A 75 -7.47 -14.44 -1.49
N GLY A 76 -8.18 -15.49 -1.08
CA GLY A 76 -9.41 -15.35 -0.29
C GLY A 76 -9.18 -14.62 1.05
N ILE A 77 -8.09 -14.91 1.76
CA ILE A 77 -7.74 -14.22 3.02
C ILE A 77 -7.37 -12.76 2.75
N ILE A 78 -6.58 -12.52 1.71
CA ILE A 78 -6.15 -11.18 1.31
C ILE A 78 -7.38 -10.33 0.92
N CYS A 79 -8.29 -10.91 0.14
CA CYS A 79 -9.54 -10.28 -0.28
C CYS A 79 -10.42 -9.93 0.91
N ARG A 80 -10.62 -10.87 1.85
CA ARG A 80 -11.39 -10.62 3.07
C ARG A 80 -10.86 -9.43 3.86
N ARG A 81 -9.53 -9.35 3.99
CA ARG A 81 -8.86 -8.24 4.68
C ARG A 81 -9.00 -6.91 3.94
N ALA A 82 -8.97 -6.91 2.61
CA ALA A 82 -9.22 -5.73 1.80
C ALA A 82 -10.66 -5.22 2.00
N ILE A 83 -11.64 -6.14 2.05
CA ILE A 83 -13.04 -5.82 2.36
C ILE A 83 -13.15 -5.24 3.77
N ASP A 84 -12.51 -5.85 4.77
CA ASP A 84 -12.53 -5.34 6.15
C ASP A 84 -11.96 -3.92 6.24
N TYR A 85 -10.89 -3.61 5.50
CA TYR A 85 -10.31 -2.26 5.45
C TYR A 85 -11.20 -1.25 4.74
N SER A 86 -12.13 -1.67 3.88
CA SER A 86 -13.08 -0.77 3.22
C SER A 86 -14.07 -0.14 4.19
N CYS A 87 -14.30 -0.74 5.37
CA CYS A 87 -15.22 -0.24 6.38
C CYS A 87 -16.59 0.18 5.79
N GLY A 88 -17.18 -0.66 4.94
CA GLY A 88 -18.46 -0.41 4.27
C GLY A 88 -18.41 0.56 3.07
N HIS A 89 -17.24 1.06 2.67
CA HIS A 89 -17.08 1.99 1.54
C HIS A 89 -16.73 1.27 0.22
N LEU A 90 -16.84 -0.06 0.16
CA LEU A 90 -16.55 -0.82 -1.04
C LEU A 90 -17.58 -0.53 -2.15
N LEU A 91 -17.12 0.00 -3.29
CA LEU A 91 -17.96 0.34 -4.44
C LEU A 91 -17.81 -0.64 -5.60
N ARG A 92 -16.58 -1.14 -5.81
CA ARG A 92 -16.26 -2.06 -6.90
C ARG A 92 -15.28 -3.12 -6.44
N ILE A 93 -15.56 -4.36 -6.80
CA ILE A 93 -14.67 -5.49 -6.56
C ILE A 93 -14.53 -6.35 -7.82
N ASN A 94 -13.30 -6.71 -8.15
CA ASN A 94 -12.97 -7.68 -9.19
C ASN A 94 -12.17 -8.82 -8.55
N ILE A 95 -12.68 -10.05 -8.66
CA ILE A 95 -12.05 -11.28 -8.16
C ILE A 95 -12.09 -12.32 -9.27
N GLU A 96 -10.96 -12.97 -9.52
CA GLU A 96 -10.83 -13.94 -10.61
C GLU A 96 -10.38 -15.30 -10.04
N HIS A 97 -11.14 -16.36 -10.34
CA HIS A 97 -10.83 -17.76 -10.02
C HIS A 97 -10.88 -18.20 -8.54
N PHE A 98 -11.07 -17.30 -7.58
CA PHE A 98 -11.13 -17.65 -6.14
C PHE A 98 -12.42 -17.20 -5.42
N GLY A 99 -13.43 -16.73 -6.17
CA GLY A 99 -14.72 -16.34 -5.58
C GLY A 99 -15.46 -17.53 -4.98
N THR A 100 -15.92 -17.39 -3.73
CA THR A 100 -16.75 -18.37 -3.02
C THR A 100 -18.01 -17.70 -2.48
N ASP A 101 -19.07 -18.48 -2.24
CA ASP A 101 -20.32 -17.96 -1.65
C ASP A 101 -20.08 -17.29 -0.28
N ASP A 102 -19.13 -17.82 0.50
CA ASP A 102 -18.73 -17.23 1.78
C ASP A 102 -18.06 -15.86 1.61
N LEU A 103 -17.25 -15.68 0.56
CA LEU A 103 -16.65 -14.40 0.25
C LEU A 103 -17.70 -13.40 -0.25
N LEU A 104 -18.63 -13.85 -1.09
CA LEU A 104 -19.74 -13.02 -1.57
C LEU A 104 -20.64 -12.55 -0.43
N ARG A 105 -20.94 -13.43 0.53
CA ARG A 105 -21.68 -13.07 1.74
C ARG A 105 -20.89 -12.12 2.64
N HIS A 106 -19.57 -12.31 2.75
CA HIS A 106 -18.74 -11.36 3.50
C HIS A 106 -18.83 -9.94 2.93
N ILE A 107 -18.88 -9.80 1.61
CA ILE A 107 -19.04 -8.48 0.96
C ILE A 107 -20.38 -7.83 1.35
N THR A 108 -21.46 -8.59 1.50
CA THR A 108 -22.78 -8.02 1.84
C THR A 108 -22.94 -7.69 3.33
N ASP A 109 -22.15 -8.33 4.19
CA ASP A 109 -22.24 -8.20 5.64
C ASP A 109 -21.25 -7.18 6.22
N SER A 110 -20.36 -6.61 5.39
CA SER A 110 -19.25 -5.73 5.79
C SER A 110 -19.53 -4.23 5.65
#